data_AF-A0A060S2Z6-F1
#
_entry.id   AF-A0A060S2Z6-F1
#
_cell.length_a   1.000
_cell.length_b   1.000
_cell.length_c   1.000
_cell.angle_alpha   90.00
_cell.angle_beta   90.00
_cell.angle_gamma   90.00
#
_symmetry.space_group_name_H-M   'P 1'
#
loop_
_entity.id
_entity.type
_entity.pdbx_description
1 polymer ?
#
loop_
_entity_poly.entity_id
_entity_poly.type
_entity_poly.pdbx_seq_one_letter_code
_entity_poly.pdbx_strand_id
1 'polypeptide(L)'
;MSSIHSITTDQPEKIAPPSLGDYGAAAHNNKRRWKLGDRVQRLQQKLTTRHGWVGDYDYAWLCMPTTPWRLGRARPKQTKTGPPFYALDSELPIVLAVASGLQHALAMLAGLITPPIIFANALNLDSETSAYMISASLIGCGILSLVQMSRLRLFGNYYLGTGLISVVGTSFATLSTANAIFNAMYADGTCPSTVAPDGTVTRGPCPDAYGMVLGTSLICSFLEILLSFVPARVLKRVFPPMVTGTVIVMIGASLIGSSGIPNWGGGSNDCASRPTSGFFQLCPDISAPRPLPWGSPEFIGLGFLSFVTIILTELFGSPFLKNISVIVGLAVGCIVAGATGYIDGSSIKTAPAITFLWVHTFKIRVYAPAILPMLAVYVPNPVLGGVTTFLFASVATSGVRVLSYNRFTRRDRFVLAAAFSFGIGDLLVPTIFTHLFDGVSHPNKGLQGLFDSITIVLSTPFLVSGLVAVVLNLILPQEDADDDDDVVEVIDVEAQPNSKEKELHV
;
A
#
# COMPACT_ATOMS: atom_id res chain seq x y z
N MET A 1 -8.06 -41.47 5.84
CA MET A 1 -9.10 -40.90 6.73
C MET A 1 -8.44 -40.24 7.93
N SER A 2 -8.07 -38.96 7.82
CA SER A 2 -7.77 -38.10 8.98
C SER A 2 -8.18 -36.67 8.62
N SER A 3 -9.11 -36.14 9.42
CA SER A 3 -9.80 -34.86 9.33
C SER A 3 -8.88 -33.68 8.97
N ILE A 4 -9.24 -33.00 7.88
CA ILE A 4 -8.87 -31.62 7.59
C ILE A 4 -9.50 -30.76 8.68
N HIS A 5 -8.68 -29.98 9.38
CA HIS A 5 -9.11 -29.05 10.40
C HIS A 5 -10.15 -28.08 9.81
N SER A 6 -11.36 -28.08 10.38
CA SER A 6 -12.34 -27.05 10.11
C SER A 6 -11.77 -25.70 10.52
N ILE A 7 -11.79 -24.76 9.58
CA ILE A 7 -11.63 -23.34 9.90
C ILE A 7 -12.87 -22.99 10.72
N THR A 8 -12.73 -22.89 12.04
CA THR A 8 -13.78 -22.43 12.94
C THR A 8 -14.21 -21.03 12.50
N THR A 9 -15.42 -20.92 11.97
CA THR A 9 -16.13 -19.67 11.65
C THR A 9 -16.66 -18.95 12.90
N ASP A 10 -16.49 -19.54 14.08
CA ASP A 10 -16.95 -18.97 15.34
C ASP A 10 -15.96 -17.93 15.87
N GLN A 11 -16.46 -16.71 16.08
CA GLN A 11 -15.76 -15.67 16.83
C GLN A 11 -15.40 -16.23 18.22
N PRO A 12 -14.16 -16.05 18.71
CA PRO A 12 -13.82 -16.41 20.08
C PRO A 12 -14.78 -15.68 21.02
N GLU A 13 -15.30 -16.43 22.00
CA GLU A 13 -16.30 -15.96 22.93
C GLU A 13 -15.84 -14.67 23.63
N LYS A 14 -16.74 -13.68 23.73
CA LYS A 14 -16.48 -12.39 24.36
C LYS A 14 -15.99 -12.64 25.79
N ILE A 15 -14.72 -12.36 26.06
CA ILE A 15 -14.23 -12.34 27.44
C ILE A 15 -15.04 -11.26 28.15
N ALA A 16 -15.73 -11.65 29.22
CA ALA A 16 -16.44 -10.70 30.06
C ALA A 16 -15.44 -9.59 30.47
N PRO A 17 -15.85 -8.31 30.45
CA PRO A 17 -14.98 -7.26 30.96
C PRO A 17 -14.51 -7.66 32.36
N PRO A 18 -13.26 -7.29 32.75
CA PRO A 18 -12.77 -7.57 34.09
C PRO A 18 -13.86 -7.16 35.08
N SER A 19 -14.25 -8.09 35.93
CA SER A 19 -15.39 -7.95 36.82
C SER A 19 -15.20 -6.71 37.69
N LEU A 20 -15.79 -5.60 37.29
CA LEU A 20 -16.27 -4.61 38.23
C LEU A 20 -17.21 -5.38 39.15
N GLY A 21 -16.81 -5.56 40.41
CA GLY A 21 -17.70 -6.10 41.42
C GLY A 21 -19.09 -5.48 41.29
N ASP A 22 -20.10 -6.35 41.15
CA ASP A 22 -21.51 -6.09 41.39
C ASP A 22 -22.28 -5.01 40.62
N TYR A 23 -21.99 -4.74 39.33
CA TYR A 23 -22.89 -3.87 38.54
C TYR A 23 -23.28 -4.37 37.13
N GLY A 24 -23.09 -5.66 36.83
CA GLY A 24 -23.30 -6.24 35.50
C GLY A 24 -24.61 -7.01 35.24
N ALA A 25 -25.59 -7.02 36.15
CA ALA A 25 -26.77 -7.88 36.03
C ALA A 25 -27.98 -7.26 35.27
N ALA A 26 -27.83 -6.14 34.57
CA ALA A 26 -28.96 -5.49 33.89
C ALA A 26 -28.58 -4.82 32.56
N ALA A 27 -28.21 -5.61 31.55
CA ALA A 27 -28.10 -5.08 30.19
C ALA A 27 -28.40 -6.12 29.10
N HIS A 28 -29.42 -6.94 29.30
CA HIS A 28 -30.22 -7.48 28.19
C HIS A 28 -31.57 -6.77 28.22
N ASN A 29 -32.00 -6.23 27.08
CA ASN A 29 -33.19 -5.38 26.89
C ASN A 29 -33.10 -3.93 27.39
N ASN A 30 -32.66 -3.01 26.53
CA ASN A 30 -33.57 -2.00 25.95
C ASN A 30 -32.81 -0.94 25.12
N LYS A 31 -33.43 -0.53 24.01
CA LYS A 31 -33.12 0.69 23.26
C LYS A 31 -33.24 1.91 24.18
N ARG A 32 -32.19 2.32 24.89
CA ARG A 32 -32.15 3.59 25.63
C ARG A 32 -31.19 4.57 24.96
N ARG A 33 -31.74 5.71 24.53
CA ARG A 33 -30.98 6.93 24.16
C ARG A 33 -30.03 7.27 25.31
N TRP A 34 -28.73 7.25 25.03
CA TRP A 34 -27.66 7.54 25.97
C TRP A 34 -27.78 9.01 26.43
N LYS A 35 -27.90 9.25 27.74
CA LYS A 35 -27.90 10.61 28.29
C LYS A 35 -26.47 11.15 28.37
N LEU A 36 -26.27 12.40 27.99
CA LEU A 36 -24.96 13.06 27.95
C LEU A 36 -24.25 13.05 29.32
N GLY A 37 -25.01 13.12 30.42
CA GLY A 37 -24.49 13.06 31.80
C GLY A 37 -23.79 11.75 32.15
N ASP A 38 -24.32 10.61 31.68
CA ASP A 38 -23.72 9.30 31.95
C ASP A 38 -22.38 9.13 31.22
N ARG A 39 -22.20 9.79 30.06
CA ARG A 39 -20.91 9.82 29.36
C ARG A 39 -19.88 10.63 30.12
N VAL A 40 -20.25 11.80 30.63
CA VAL A 40 -19.35 12.70 31.38
C VAL A 40 -18.90 12.04 32.68
N GLN A 41 -19.82 11.40 33.41
CA GLN A 41 -19.50 10.73 34.67
C GLN A 41 -18.57 9.51 34.46
N ARG A 42 -18.78 8.73 33.39
CA ARG A 42 -17.85 7.64 33.01
C ARG A 42 -16.50 8.17 32.57
N LEU A 43 -16.45 9.25 31.80
CA LEU A 43 -15.18 9.88 31.39
C LEU A 43 -14.40 10.37 32.62
N GLN A 44 -15.10 11.00 33.56
CA GLN A 44 -14.54 11.48 34.82
C GLN A 44 -13.99 10.33 35.66
N GLN A 45 -14.74 9.23 35.82
CA GLN A 45 -14.26 8.05 36.55
C GLN A 45 -13.07 7.36 35.86
N LYS A 46 -13.05 7.35 34.52
CA LYS A 46 -11.94 6.77 33.75
C LYS A 46 -10.66 7.60 33.84
N LEU A 47 -10.80 8.93 33.88
CA LEU A 47 -9.68 9.86 34.04
C LEU A 47 -9.17 9.93 35.48
N THR A 48 -10.00 9.66 36.49
CA THR A 48 -9.60 9.75 37.92
C THR A 48 -9.11 8.44 38.54
N THR A 49 -9.40 7.28 37.95
CA THR A 49 -9.03 5.98 38.52
C THR A 49 -7.76 5.39 37.90
N ARG A 50 -6.87 4.83 38.74
CA ARG A 50 -5.63 4.13 38.31
C ARG A 50 -5.93 2.93 37.41
N HIS A 51 -7.04 2.23 37.66
CA HIS A 51 -7.52 1.12 36.81
C HIS A 51 -8.07 1.60 35.45
N GLY A 52 -8.62 2.81 35.33
CA GLY A 52 -9.03 3.37 34.04
C GLY A 52 -7.85 3.73 33.12
N TRP A 53 -6.72 4.11 33.71
CA TRP A 53 -5.49 4.43 32.99
C TRP A 53 -4.70 3.18 32.58
N VAL A 54 -4.35 2.32 33.55
CA VAL A 54 -3.44 1.18 33.33
C VAL A 54 -4.21 -0.13 33.15
N GLY A 55 -5.31 -0.34 33.88
CA GLY A 55 -6.07 -1.59 33.86
C GLY A 55 -5.23 -2.82 34.20
N ASP A 56 -5.80 -4.01 33.97
CA ASP A 56 -5.18 -5.30 34.29
C ASP A 56 -4.59 -5.96 33.03
N TYR A 57 -3.94 -5.16 32.18
CA TYR A 57 -3.31 -5.65 30.94
C TYR A 57 -1.84 -6.05 31.19
N ASP A 58 -1.40 -7.15 30.59
CA ASP A 58 0.00 -7.59 30.68
C ASP A 58 0.88 -6.80 29.70
N TYR A 59 1.28 -5.60 30.11
CA TYR A 59 2.19 -4.74 29.35
C TYR A 59 3.59 -5.34 29.18
N ALA A 60 4.01 -6.23 30.08
CA ALA A 60 5.29 -6.91 29.94
C ALA A 60 5.25 -7.82 28.70
N TRP A 61 4.16 -8.55 28.48
CA TRP A 61 4.00 -9.37 27.27
C TRP A 61 4.06 -8.55 25.98
N LEU A 62 3.45 -7.36 25.95
CA LEU A 62 3.44 -6.49 24.78
C LEU A 62 4.86 -6.04 24.35
N CYS A 63 5.75 -5.86 25.33
CA CYS A 63 7.09 -5.34 25.13
C CYS A 63 8.20 -6.40 25.19
N MET A 64 7.90 -7.64 25.61
CA MET A 64 8.90 -8.71 25.72
C MET A 64 9.34 -9.23 24.34
N PRO A 65 10.65 -9.29 24.04
CA PRO A 65 11.15 -9.79 22.77
C PRO A 65 10.93 -11.30 22.63
N THR A 66 10.68 -11.75 21.40
CA THR A 66 10.53 -13.18 21.10
C THR A 66 11.88 -13.74 20.67
N THR A 67 12.57 -14.48 21.53
CA THR A 67 13.86 -15.10 21.16
C THR A 67 13.62 -16.44 20.43
N PRO A 68 14.06 -16.60 19.17
CA PRO A 68 13.83 -17.82 18.39
C PRO A 68 14.67 -19.02 18.88
N TRP A 69 15.84 -18.76 19.47
CA TRP A 69 16.78 -19.78 19.95
C TRP A 69 16.78 -19.82 21.49
N ARG A 70 15.75 -20.42 22.09
CA ARG A 70 15.89 -20.93 23.47
C ARG A 70 16.33 -22.38 23.43
N LEU A 71 17.66 -22.55 23.42
CA LEU A 71 18.35 -23.82 23.64
C LEU A 71 18.03 -24.32 25.07
N GLY A 72 17.35 -25.45 25.18
CA GLY A 72 17.48 -26.38 26.32
C GLY A 72 16.88 -26.04 27.69
N ARG A 73 16.29 -24.87 27.95
CA ARG A 73 15.56 -24.62 29.21
C ARG A 73 14.06 -24.62 28.98
N ALA A 74 13.39 -25.55 29.68
CA ALA A 74 11.95 -25.76 29.71
C ALA A 74 11.17 -24.47 29.45
N ARG A 75 10.28 -24.52 28.45
CA ARG A 75 9.20 -23.53 28.27
C ARG A 75 8.66 -23.21 29.67
N PRO A 76 8.82 -21.99 30.24
CA PRO A 76 7.85 -21.58 31.25
C PRO A 76 6.51 -21.74 30.55
N LYS A 77 5.55 -22.45 31.17
CA LYS A 77 4.21 -22.67 30.62
C LYS A 77 3.81 -21.39 29.91
N GLN A 78 3.93 -21.39 28.58
CA GLN A 78 3.53 -20.27 27.75
C GLN A 78 2.04 -20.31 27.97
N THR A 79 1.53 -19.46 28.85
CA THR A 79 0.10 -19.40 29.10
C THR A 79 -0.49 -19.28 27.71
N LYS A 80 -1.33 -20.25 27.35
CA LYS A 80 -2.11 -20.30 26.10
C LYS A 80 -3.05 -19.08 25.95
N THR A 81 -2.87 -18.05 26.75
CA THR A 81 -3.53 -16.77 26.64
C THR A 81 -2.78 -16.00 25.56
N GLY A 82 -3.23 -16.15 24.32
CA GLY A 82 -3.10 -15.04 23.37
C GLY A 82 -3.67 -13.75 23.98
N PRO A 83 -3.38 -12.58 23.42
CA PRO A 83 -3.87 -11.33 23.97
C PRO A 83 -5.39 -11.39 24.13
N PRO A 84 -5.96 -10.87 25.24
CA PRO A 84 -7.40 -10.87 25.44
C PRO A 84 -8.06 -10.16 24.24
N PHE A 85 -9.06 -10.82 23.65
CA PHE A 85 -9.78 -10.26 22.51
C PHE A 85 -10.69 -9.13 22.98
N TYR A 86 -10.40 -7.91 22.49
CA TYR A 86 -11.23 -6.74 22.73
C TYR A 86 -12.23 -6.57 21.58
N ALA A 87 -13.52 -6.67 21.89
CA ALA A 87 -14.58 -6.38 20.94
C ALA A 87 -14.61 -4.88 20.56
N LEU A 88 -15.25 -4.54 19.44
CA LEU A 88 -15.32 -3.18 18.90
C LEU A 88 -15.72 -2.12 19.94
N ASP A 89 -16.80 -2.37 20.68
CA ASP A 89 -17.35 -1.45 21.70
C ASP A 89 -16.89 -1.81 23.13
N SER A 90 -15.76 -2.51 23.27
CA SER A 90 -15.22 -2.86 24.59
C SER A 90 -14.42 -1.71 25.21
N GLU A 91 -14.49 -1.58 26.54
CA GLU A 91 -13.74 -0.55 27.24
C GLU A 91 -12.26 -0.94 27.37
N LEU A 92 -11.39 -0.14 26.75
CA LEU A 92 -9.94 -0.28 26.83
C LEU A 92 -9.34 0.68 27.88
N PRO A 93 -8.31 0.27 28.65
CA PRO A 93 -7.49 1.18 29.44
C PRO A 93 -6.89 2.27 28.57
N ILE A 94 -6.78 3.50 29.08
CA ILE A 94 -6.33 4.66 28.29
C ILE A 94 -4.90 4.44 27.77
N VAL A 95 -3.99 3.92 28.60
CA VAL A 95 -2.59 3.68 28.19
C VAL A 95 -2.53 2.64 27.07
N LEU A 96 -3.31 1.56 27.17
CA LEU A 96 -3.39 0.54 26.12
C LEU A 96 -3.99 1.13 24.84
N ALA A 97 -5.04 1.95 24.94
CA ALA A 97 -5.66 2.61 23.78
C ALA A 97 -4.69 3.59 23.09
N VAL A 98 -3.94 4.39 23.85
CA VAL A 98 -2.93 5.30 23.31
C VAL A 98 -1.76 4.54 22.70
N ALA A 99 -1.25 3.50 23.36
CA ALA A 99 -0.15 2.69 22.85
C ALA A 99 -0.53 1.94 21.57
N SER A 100 -1.70 1.31 21.54
CA SER A 100 -2.22 0.63 20.34
C SER A 100 -2.58 1.60 19.22
N GLY A 101 -3.10 2.79 19.54
CA GLY A 101 -3.34 3.86 18.56
C GLY A 101 -2.03 4.37 17.95
N LEU A 102 -1.00 4.58 18.78
CA LEU A 102 0.35 4.92 18.33
C LEU A 102 0.93 3.81 17.45
N GLN A 103 0.74 2.54 17.82
CA GLN A 103 1.17 1.39 17.02
C GLN A 103 0.53 1.39 15.64
N HIS A 104 -0.78 1.65 15.54
CA HIS A 104 -1.46 1.78 14.26
C HIS A 104 -0.88 2.94 13.45
N ALA A 105 -0.75 4.12 14.07
CA ALA A 105 -0.19 5.29 13.41
C ALA A 105 1.21 5.00 12.84
N LEU A 106 2.09 4.38 13.63
CA LEU A 106 3.44 4.00 13.24
C LEU A 106 3.47 2.92 12.15
N ALA A 107 2.59 1.92 12.23
CA ALA A 107 2.49 0.84 11.25
C ALA A 107 2.12 1.36 9.86
N MET A 108 1.25 2.37 9.80
CA MET A 108 0.76 2.94 8.54
C MET A 108 1.59 4.12 8.06
N LEU A 109 2.39 4.75 8.93
CA LEU A 109 3.15 5.96 8.67
C LEU A 109 3.91 5.90 7.35
N ALA A 110 4.72 4.86 7.17
CA ALA A 110 5.55 4.72 5.98
C ALA A 110 4.70 4.69 4.68
N GLY A 111 3.45 4.24 4.78
CA GLY A 111 2.53 4.13 3.67
C GLY A 111 1.84 5.42 3.28
N LEU A 112 1.66 6.29 4.27
CA LEU A 112 1.04 7.60 4.09
C LEU A 112 2.04 8.64 3.60
N ILE A 113 3.32 8.48 3.96
CA ILE A 113 4.40 9.38 3.54
C ILE A 113 4.98 9.01 2.17
N THR A 114 4.96 7.72 1.80
CA THR A 114 5.58 7.25 0.54
C THR A 114 4.96 7.91 -0.70
N PRO A 115 3.62 7.97 -0.85
CA PRO A 115 3.03 8.58 -2.04
C PRO A 115 3.36 10.05 -2.28
N PRO A 116 3.23 10.96 -1.30
CA PRO A 116 3.61 12.36 -1.50
C PRO A 116 5.10 12.54 -1.82
N ILE A 117 5.98 11.72 -1.22
CA ILE A 117 7.43 11.73 -1.54
C ILE A 117 7.66 11.33 -3.01
N ILE A 118 7.03 10.24 -3.46
CA ILE A 118 7.18 9.76 -4.85
C ILE A 118 6.65 10.80 -5.84
N PHE A 119 5.52 11.45 -5.55
CA PHE A 119 5.00 12.52 -6.40
C PHE A 119 5.88 13.77 -6.42
N ALA A 120 6.40 14.19 -5.27
CA ALA A 120 7.33 15.31 -5.20
C ALA A 120 8.59 15.04 -6.03
N ASN A 121 9.16 13.82 -5.92
CA ASN A 121 10.32 13.41 -6.69
C ASN A 121 10.02 13.34 -8.20
N ALA A 122 8.92 12.70 -8.60
CA ALA A 122 8.53 12.55 -10.01
C ALA A 122 8.27 13.88 -10.74
N LEU A 123 7.91 14.93 -9.98
CA LEU A 123 7.64 16.28 -10.47
C LEU A 123 8.75 17.30 -10.15
N ASN A 124 9.88 16.84 -9.58
CA ASN A 124 10.99 17.66 -9.12
C ASN A 124 10.56 18.88 -8.27
N LEU A 125 9.65 18.65 -7.31
CA LEU A 125 9.20 19.68 -6.37
C LEU A 125 10.26 19.93 -5.30
N ASP A 126 10.25 21.15 -4.78
CA ASP A 126 11.14 21.58 -3.71
C ASP A 126 10.84 20.87 -2.37
N SER A 127 11.83 20.88 -1.46
CA SER A 127 11.73 20.21 -0.16
C SER A 127 10.62 20.77 0.74
N GLU A 128 10.31 22.07 0.62
CA GLU A 128 9.25 22.72 1.42
C GLU A 128 7.87 22.21 0.97
N THR A 129 7.60 22.21 -0.33
CA THR A 129 6.37 21.65 -0.90
C THR A 129 6.23 20.16 -0.59
N SER A 130 7.31 19.39 -0.70
CA SER A 130 7.32 17.95 -0.35
C SER A 130 6.95 17.72 1.12
N ALA A 131 7.57 18.47 2.05
CA ALA A 131 7.27 18.39 3.48
C ALA A 131 5.81 18.78 3.80
N TYR A 132 5.28 19.79 3.10
CA TYR A 132 3.87 20.14 3.20
C TYR A 132 2.96 19.01 2.70
N MET A 133 3.25 18.40 1.55
CA MET A 133 2.46 17.29 1.01
C MET A 133 2.41 16.09 1.95
N ILE A 134 3.53 15.75 2.60
CA ILE A 134 3.60 14.70 3.63
C ILE A 134 2.66 15.05 4.79
N SER A 135 2.76 16.28 5.31
CA SER A 135 1.95 16.73 6.44
C SER A 135 0.46 16.77 6.13
N ALA A 136 0.10 17.30 4.95
CA ALA A 136 -1.28 17.34 4.47
C ALA A 136 -1.86 15.94 4.26
N SER A 137 -1.07 14.98 3.77
CA SER A 137 -1.44 13.57 3.66
C SER A 137 -1.77 12.98 5.04
N LEU A 138 -0.89 13.18 6.03
CA LEU A 138 -1.11 12.66 7.39
C LEU A 138 -2.35 13.25 8.06
N ILE A 139 -2.55 14.57 7.97
CA ILE A 139 -3.73 15.25 8.53
C ILE A 139 -5.00 14.78 7.82
N GLY A 140 -5.00 14.75 6.48
CA GLY A 140 -6.14 14.31 5.68
C GLY A 140 -6.53 12.86 5.94
N CYS A 141 -5.56 11.95 5.99
CA CYS A 141 -5.81 10.53 6.28
C CYS A 141 -6.33 10.32 7.70
N GLY A 142 -5.84 11.09 8.67
CA GLY A 142 -6.38 11.07 10.04
C GLY A 142 -7.85 11.47 10.11
N ILE A 143 -8.21 12.57 9.45
CA ILE A 143 -9.61 13.04 9.38
C ILE A 143 -10.50 12.02 8.66
N LEU A 144 -10.07 11.51 7.50
CA LEU A 144 -10.85 10.56 6.72
C LEU A 144 -11.01 9.21 7.41
N SER A 145 -10.01 8.76 8.17
CA SER A 145 -10.11 7.57 9.02
C SER A 145 -11.17 7.74 10.11
N LEU A 146 -11.22 8.91 10.75
CA LEU A 146 -12.27 9.22 11.73
C LEU A 146 -13.67 9.21 11.08
N VAL A 147 -13.81 9.78 9.88
CA VAL A 147 -15.06 9.74 9.12
C VAL A 147 -15.48 8.29 8.83
N GLN A 148 -14.55 7.45 8.36
CA GLN A 148 -14.83 6.05 8.02
C GLN A 148 -15.22 5.21 9.26
N MET A 149 -14.65 5.50 10.42
CA MET A 149 -14.96 4.83 11.69
C MET A 149 -16.28 5.31 12.32
N SER A 150 -16.74 6.52 12.02
CA SER A 150 -17.85 7.17 12.74
C SER A 150 -19.27 6.69 12.38
N ARG A 151 -19.43 5.91 11.30
CA ARG A 151 -20.73 5.38 10.81
C ARG A 151 -21.86 6.42 10.82
N LEU A 152 -21.62 7.57 10.19
CA LEU A 152 -22.59 8.68 10.15
C LEU A 152 -23.80 8.26 9.32
N ARG A 153 -25.01 8.47 9.86
CA ARG A 153 -26.24 8.21 9.12
C ARG A 153 -26.48 9.36 8.14
N LEU A 154 -26.54 9.07 6.83
CA LEU A 154 -26.96 10.08 5.84
C LEU A 154 -28.50 10.10 5.75
N PHE A 155 -29.03 9.72 4.59
CA PHE A 155 -30.44 9.74 4.26
C PHE A 155 -30.96 8.32 4.04
N GLY A 156 -32.14 8.03 4.59
CA GLY A 156 -32.76 6.70 4.53
C GLY A 156 -32.01 5.65 5.34
N ASN A 157 -31.64 4.55 4.66
CA ASN A 157 -30.95 3.39 5.23
C ASN A 157 -29.43 3.36 4.93
N TYR A 158 -28.88 4.43 4.35
CA TYR A 158 -27.46 4.52 4.00
C TYR A 158 -26.63 5.13 5.14
N TYR A 159 -25.41 4.59 5.30
CA TYR A 159 -24.44 5.03 6.31
C TYR A 159 -23.13 5.40 5.61
N LEU A 160 -22.48 6.49 6.06
CA LEU A 160 -21.13 6.88 5.67
C LEU A 160 -20.17 6.24 6.66
N GLY A 161 -19.21 5.50 6.16
CA GLY A 161 -18.27 4.76 6.99
C GLY A 161 -18.82 3.42 7.48
N THR A 162 -17.90 2.57 7.89
CA THR A 162 -18.14 1.16 8.21
C THR A 162 -18.60 0.97 9.65
N GLY A 163 -18.23 1.89 10.56
CA GLY A 163 -18.38 1.69 11.99
C GLY A 163 -17.39 0.69 12.58
N LEU A 164 -16.38 0.30 11.81
CA LEU A 164 -15.31 -0.61 12.22
C LEU A 164 -13.97 0.15 12.19
N ILE A 165 -12.91 -0.46 12.71
CA ILE A 165 -11.55 0.06 12.58
C ILE A 165 -11.16 -0.02 11.09
N SER A 166 -11.46 1.05 10.36
CA SER A 166 -11.20 1.19 8.93
C SER A 166 -10.32 2.41 8.73
N VAL A 167 -9.01 2.18 8.73
CA VAL A 167 -8.06 3.26 8.49
C VAL A 167 -7.99 3.56 7.01
N VAL A 168 -8.07 4.84 6.68
CA VAL A 168 -7.93 5.37 5.32
C VAL A 168 -6.50 5.86 5.11
N GLY A 169 -5.96 5.58 3.93
CA GLY A 169 -4.65 6.05 3.50
C GLY A 169 -4.61 6.35 2.02
N THR A 170 -3.52 6.98 1.58
CA THR A 170 -3.23 7.22 0.16
C THR A 170 -3.01 5.91 -0.59
N SER A 171 -3.77 5.68 -1.67
CA SER A 171 -3.69 4.46 -2.46
C SER A 171 -2.43 4.40 -3.32
N PHE A 172 -1.75 3.25 -3.31
CA PHE A 172 -0.61 2.99 -4.19
C PHE A 172 -0.99 2.75 -5.64
N ALA A 173 -2.23 2.35 -5.93
CA ALA A 173 -2.69 2.19 -7.31
C ALA A 173 -2.62 3.54 -8.07
N THR A 174 -2.90 4.64 -7.38
CA THR A 174 -2.80 5.98 -7.93
C THR A 174 -1.35 6.37 -8.26
N LEU A 175 -0.34 5.82 -7.58
CA LEU A 175 1.05 6.15 -7.84
C LEU A 175 1.50 5.74 -9.24
N SER A 176 1.26 4.49 -9.60
CA SER A 176 1.72 3.94 -10.88
C SER A 176 1.04 4.67 -12.05
N THR A 177 -0.25 4.98 -11.93
CA THR A 177 -0.97 5.71 -12.99
C THR A 177 -0.62 7.19 -13.02
N ALA A 178 -0.46 7.84 -11.87
CA ALA A 178 -0.02 9.24 -11.84
C ALA A 178 1.39 9.39 -12.43
N ASN A 179 2.32 8.45 -12.20
CA ASN A 179 3.61 8.45 -12.87
C ASN A 179 3.49 8.33 -14.39
N ALA A 180 2.64 7.45 -14.90
CA ALA A 180 2.37 7.36 -16.35
C ALA A 180 1.78 8.67 -16.91
N ILE A 181 0.86 9.30 -16.18
CA ILE A 181 0.28 10.61 -16.53
C ILE A 181 1.35 11.71 -16.50
N PHE A 182 2.24 11.73 -15.51
CA PHE A 182 3.34 12.69 -15.44
C PHE A 182 4.29 12.51 -16.63
N ASN A 183 4.64 11.27 -16.97
CA ASN A 183 5.45 10.97 -18.15
C ASN A 183 4.81 11.51 -19.43
N ALA A 184 3.50 11.29 -19.62
CA ALA A 184 2.76 11.86 -20.74
C ALA A 184 2.76 13.40 -20.73
N MET A 185 2.54 14.04 -19.58
CA MET A 185 2.58 15.51 -19.47
C MET A 185 3.97 16.11 -19.78
N TYR A 186 5.07 15.41 -19.45
CA TYR A 186 6.41 15.81 -19.86
C TYR A 186 6.65 15.57 -21.36
N ALA A 187 6.08 14.50 -21.94
CA ALA A 187 6.20 14.20 -23.38
C ALA A 187 5.41 15.20 -24.25
N ASP A 188 4.21 15.59 -23.83
CA ASP A 188 3.34 16.55 -24.53
C ASP A 188 3.80 18.02 -24.36
N GLY A 189 4.83 18.27 -23.53
CA GLY A 189 5.34 19.61 -23.24
C GLY A 189 4.46 20.43 -22.28
N THR A 190 3.50 19.81 -21.59
CA THR A 190 2.71 20.48 -20.55
C THR A 190 3.57 20.85 -19.34
N CYS A 191 4.56 20.01 -19.01
CA CYS A 191 5.56 20.28 -17.99
C CYS A 191 6.91 20.69 -18.61
N PRO A 192 7.67 21.59 -17.96
CA PRO A 192 8.97 22.03 -18.47
C PRO A 192 10.00 20.90 -18.39
N SER A 193 10.78 20.71 -19.45
CA SER A 193 11.96 19.84 -19.47
C SER A 193 13.13 20.60 -20.09
N THR A 194 14.34 20.32 -19.61
CA THR A 194 15.58 20.91 -20.14
C THR A 194 16.40 19.82 -20.81
N VAL A 195 16.83 20.05 -22.04
CA VAL A 195 17.68 19.12 -22.78
C VAL A 195 19.12 19.56 -22.61
N ALA A 196 19.95 18.71 -22.01
CA ALA A 196 21.38 18.96 -21.87
C ALA A 196 22.09 18.82 -23.24
N PRO A 197 23.31 19.37 -23.39
CA PRO A 197 24.12 19.22 -24.61
C PRO A 197 24.37 17.76 -25.01
N ASP A 198 24.37 16.85 -24.04
CA ASP A 198 24.57 15.40 -24.19
C ASP A 198 23.29 14.67 -24.69
N GLY A 199 22.21 15.40 -24.99
CA GLY A 199 20.92 14.84 -25.44
C GLY A 199 20.04 14.29 -24.31
N THR A 200 20.51 14.34 -23.06
CA THR A 200 19.73 13.90 -21.89
C THR A 200 18.65 14.93 -21.56
N VAL A 201 17.40 14.48 -21.50
CA VAL A 201 16.25 15.30 -21.09
C VAL A 201 16.09 15.22 -19.58
N THR A 202 16.26 16.33 -18.89
CA THR A 202 16.00 16.43 -17.45
C THR A 202 14.67 17.12 -17.18
N ARG A 203 13.87 16.57 -16.27
CA ARG A 203 12.55 17.10 -15.89
C ARG A 203 12.70 18.37 -15.06
N GLY A 204 11.94 19.41 -15.38
CA GLY A 204 11.84 20.61 -14.56
C GLY A 204 10.73 20.49 -13.48
N PRO A 205 10.73 21.40 -12.48
CA PRO A 205 9.69 21.45 -11.45
C PRO A 205 8.31 21.72 -12.07
N CYS A 206 7.32 20.87 -11.78
CA CYS A 206 5.97 20.99 -12.35
C CYS A 206 4.85 20.87 -11.29
N PRO A 207 4.62 21.89 -10.45
CA PRO A 207 3.55 21.84 -9.43
C PRO A 207 2.14 21.86 -10.03
N ASP A 208 1.97 22.45 -11.21
CA ASP A 208 0.67 22.51 -11.89
C ASP A 208 0.20 21.10 -12.35
N ALA A 209 1.12 20.17 -12.63
CA ALA A 209 0.79 18.78 -12.95
C ALA A 209 0.14 18.03 -11.77
N TYR A 210 0.62 18.27 -10.55
CA TYR A 210 -0.01 17.71 -9.35
C TYR A 210 -1.45 18.24 -9.18
N GLY A 211 -1.65 19.54 -9.41
CA GLY A 211 -2.98 20.16 -9.40
C GLY A 211 -3.93 19.59 -10.47
N MET A 212 -3.41 19.22 -11.65
CA MET A 212 -4.16 18.54 -12.71
C MET A 212 -4.57 17.12 -12.33
N VAL A 213 -3.67 16.35 -11.71
CA VAL A 213 -4.00 15.01 -11.19
C VAL A 213 -5.04 15.10 -10.09
N LEU A 214 -4.90 16.04 -9.15
CA LEU A 214 -5.89 16.26 -8.09
C LEU A 214 -7.27 16.63 -8.67
N GLY A 215 -7.36 17.56 -9.62
CA GLY A 215 -8.64 17.94 -10.22
C GLY A 215 -9.29 16.80 -11.02
N THR A 216 -8.48 16.03 -11.76
CA THR A 216 -8.97 14.85 -12.49
C THR A 216 -9.45 13.76 -11.51
N SER A 217 -8.70 13.52 -10.44
CA SER A 217 -9.03 12.55 -9.38
C SER A 217 -10.33 12.89 -8.63
N LEU A 218 -10.61 14.19 -8.44
CA LEU A 218 -11.83 14.68 -7.82
C LEU A 218 -13.05 14.35 -8.67
N ILE A 219 -12.97 14.57 -9.99
CA ILE A 219 -14.05 14.22 -10.92
C ILE A 219 -14.24 12.70 -10.98
N CYS A 220 -13.14 11.95 -11.05
CA CYS A 220 -13.20 10.49 -11.12
C CYS A 220 -13.74 9.86 -9.82
N SER A 221 -13.59 10.53 -8.67
CA SER A 221 -14.08 10.03 -7.38
C SER A 221 -15.61 9.87 -7.35
N PHE A 222 -16.35 10.62 -8.18
CA PHE A 222 -17.79 10.44 -8.32
C PHE A 222 -18.14 9.05 -8.87
N LEU A 223 -17.30 8.47 -9.74
CA LEU A 223 -17.50 7.10 -10.20
C LEU A 223 -17.48 6.14 -9.01
N GLU A 224 -16.49 6.26 -8.12
CA GLU A 224 -16.34 5.37 -6.97
C GLU A 224 -17.49 5.52 -5.96
N ILE A 225 -17.93 6.76 -5.74
CA ILE A 225 -19.12 7.04 -4.93
C ILE A 225 -20.35 6.36 -5.55
N LEU A 226 -20.53 6.44 -6.87
CA LEU A 226 -21.65 5.79 -7.56
C LEU A 226 -21.54 4.26 -7.54
N LEU A 227 -20.33 3.71 -7.72
CA LEU A 227 -20.05 2.27 -7.62
C LEU A 227 -20.32 1.73 -6.21
N SER A 228 -20.17 2.54 -5.16
CA SER A 228 -20.49 2.13 -3.78
C SER A 228 -21.97 1.77 -3.57
N PHE A 229 -22.87 2.22 -4.46
CA PHE A 229 -24.29 1.84 -4.44
C PHE A 229 -24.57 0.53 -5.20
N VAL A 230 -23.59 -0.02 -5.93
CA VAL A 230 -23.73 -1.29 -6.65
C VAL A 230 -23.66 -2.45 -5.65
N PRO A 231 -24.53 -3.47 -5.75
CA PRO A 231 -24.50 -4.61 -4.82
C PRO A 231 -23.15 -5.34 -4.87
N ALA A 232 -22.58 -5.62 -3.70
CA ALA A 232 -21.29 -6.30 -3.57
C ALA A 232 -21.23 -7.65 -4.30
N ARG A 233 -22.39 -8.33 -4.50
CA ARG A 233 -22.47 -9.57 -5.28
C ARG A 233 -22.13 -9.36 -6.76
N VAL A 234 -22.57 -8.24 -7.34
CA VAL A 234 -22.28 -7.90 -8.73
C VAL A 234 -20.80 -7.55 -8.85
N LEU A 235 -20.29 -6.73 -7.94
CA LEU A 235 -18.88 -6.32 -7.95
C LEU A 235 -17.93 -7.53 -7.80
N LYS A 236 -18.24 -8.47 -6.92
CA LYS A 236 -17.47 -9.73 -6.76
C LYS A 236 -17.57 -10.67 -7.96
N ARG A 237 -18.62 -10.55 -8.78
CA ARG A 237 -18.79 -11.33 -10.02
C ARG A 237 -17.96 -10.73 -11.16
N VAL A 238 -17.92 -9.40 -11.25
CA VAL A 238 -17.14 -8.68 -12.27
C VAL A 238 -15.64 -8.71 -11.93
N PHE A 239 -15.30 -8.59 -10.65
CA PHE A 239 -13.91 -8.58 -10.16
C PHE A 239 -13.67 -9.75 -9.19
N PRO A 240 -13.62 -10.99 -9.70
CA PRO A 240 -13.30 -12.15 -8.87
C PRO A 240 -11.87 -12.07 -8.30
N PRO A 241 -11.53 -12.92 -7.31
CA PRO A 241 -10.18 -13.00 -6.74
C PRO A 241 -9.06 -13.16 -7.78
N MET A 242 -9.33 -13.79 -8.92
CA MET A 242 -8.37 -13.89 -10.04
C MET A 242 -8.00 -12.53 -10.61
N VAL A 243 -9.00 -11.70 -10.95
CA VAL A 243 -8.76 -10.38 -11.53
C VAL A 243 -8.12 -9.46 -10.49
N THR A 244 -8.71 -9.41 -9.30
CA THR A 244 -8.23 -8.53 -8.22
C THR A 244 -6.83 -8.90 -7.78
N GLY A 245 -6.53 -10.19 -7.60
CA GLY A 245 -5.20 -10.68 -7.25
C GLY A 245 -4.16 -10.35 -8.31
N THR A 246 -4.47 -10.55 -9.60
CA THR A 246 -3.57 -10.20 -10.72
C THR A 246 -3.20 -8.72 -10.70
N VAL A 247 -4.21 -7.85 -10.58
CA VAL A 247 -4.02 -6.40 -10.51
C VAL A 247 -3.14 -6.01 -9.32
N ILE A 248 -3.38 -6.57 -8.13
CA ILE A 248 -2.60 -6.26 -6.93
C ILE A 248 -1.14 -6.72 -7.07
N VAL A 249 -0.89 -7.90 -7.65
CA VAL A 249 0.48 -8.37 -7.94
C VAL A 249 1.20 -7.38 -8.87
N MET A 250 0.52 -6.94 -9.94
CA MET A 250 1.10 -6.00 -10.90
C MET A 250 1.33 -4.61 -10.32
N ILE A 251 0.45 -4.10 -9.44
CA ILE A 251 0.69 -2.84 -8.71
C ILE A 251 1.96 -2.95 -7.87
N GLY A 252 2.13 -4.04 -7.12
CA GLY A 252 3.34 -4.27 -6.33
C GLY A 252 4.58 -4.35 -7.22
N ALA A 253 4.55 -5.17 -8.27
CA ALA A 253 5.67 -5.34 -9.20
C ALA A 253 6.08 -4.03 -9.89
N SER A 254 5.12 -3.22 -10.35
CA SER A 254 5.41 -1.94 -11.02
C SER A 254 6.04 -0.92 -10.09
N LEU A 255 5.61 -0.85 -8.83
CA LEU A 255 6.14 0.09 -7.87
C LEU A 255 7.52 -0.32 -7.34
N ILE A 256 7.82 -1.61 -7.25
CA ILE A 256 9.19 -2.10 -6.99
C ILE A 256 10.15 -1.54 -8.04
N GLY A 257 9.81 -1.71 -9.33
CA GLY A 257 10.68 -1.31 -10.44
C GLY A 257 10.76 0.19 -10.67
N SER A 258 9.64 0.91 -10.58
CA SER A 258 9.58 2.34 -10.89
C SER A 258 10.05 3.24 -9.75
N SER A 259 9.93 2.81 -8.48
CA SER A 259 10.20 3.67 -7.33
C SER A 259 11.01 2.98 -6.23
N GLY A 260 10.71 1.74 -5.88
CA GLY A 260 11.39 1.04 -4.78
C GLY A 260 12.90 0.88 -5.01
N ILE A 261 13.27 0.10 -6.01
CA ILE A 261 14.68 -0.17 -6.35
C ILE A 261 15.43 1.09 -6.80
N PRO A 262 14.87 1.99 -7.64
CA PRO A 262 15.55 3.24 -7.98
C PRO A 262 15.88 4.11 -6.78
N ASN A 263 14.98 4.25 -5.81
CA ASN A 263 15.26 5.00 -4.58
C ASN A 263 16.30 4.32 -3.69
N TRP A 264 16.37 2.98 -3.68
CA TRP A 264 17.47 2.28 -3.02
C TRP A 264 18.82 2.54 -3.73
N GLY A 265 18.81 2.67 -5.06
CA GLY A 265 19.99 3.07 -5.84
C GLY A 265 20.45 4.51 -5.62
N GLY A 266 19.69 5.36 -4.93
CA GLY A 266 20.03 6.76 -4.67
C GLY A 266 18.99 7.77 -5.16
N GLY A 267 17.98 7.34 -5.92
CA GLY A 267 16.86 8.19 -6.34
C GLY A 267 16.13 7.68 -7.58
N SER A 268 14.83 7.98 -7.67
CA SER A 268 13.98 7.70 -8.84
C SER A 268 13.96 8.81 -9.89
N ASN A 269 14.75 9.86 -9.71
CA ASN A 269 14.83 11.00 -10.62
C ASN A 269 15.82 10.71 -11.77
N ASP A 270 16.07 11.70 -12.64
CA ASP A 270 16.93 11.53 -13.82
C ASP A 270 18.38 11.09 -13.48
N CYS A 271 18.78 11.17 -12.20
CA CYS A 271 20.06 10.68 -11.71
C CYS A 271 20.25 9.16 -11.91
N ALA A 272 19.15 8.39 -12.03
CA ALA A 272 19.18 6.96 -12.35
C ALA A 272 19.83 6.66 -13.71
N SER A 273 19.78 7.60 -14.65
CA SER A 273 20.41 7.47 -15.97
C SER A 273 21.93 7.72 -15.95
N ARG A 274 22.49 8.13 -14.80
CA ARG A 274 23.91 8.51 -14.62
C ARG A 274 24.40 9.53 -15.67
N PRO A 275 23.76 10.71 -15.77
CA PRO A 275 24.18 11.72 -16.73
C PRO A 275 25.59 12.23 -16.39
N THR A 276 26.37 12.56 -17.42
CA THR A 276 27.75 13.07 -17.29
C THR A 276 27.82 14.52 -16.87
N SER A 277 26.75 15.28 -17.06
CA SER A 277 26.64 16.71 -16.75
C SER A 277 25.22 17.07 -16.28
N GLY A 278 25.06 18.19 -15.59
CA GLY A 278 23.74 18.71 -15.17
C GLY A 278 23.41 18.49 -13.69
N PHE A 279 22.21 18.95 -13.30
CA PHE A 279 21.76 18.98 -11.90
C PHE A 279 21.66 17.58 -11.25
N PHE A 280 21.42 16.56 -12.07
CA PHE A 280 21.27 15.16 -11.65
C PHE A 280 22.51 14.29 -11.94
N GLN A 281 23.70 14.89 -12.11
CA GLN A 281 24.96 14.14 -12.27
C GLN A 281 25.25 13.24 -11.05
N LEU A 282 24.88 13.71 -9.86
CA LEU A 282 24.92 12.96 -8.62
C LEU A 282 23.50 12.83 -8.05
N CYS A 283 23.29 11.84 -7.19
CA CYS A 283 22.00 11.55 -6.58
C CYS A 283 21.94 12.02 -5.12
N PRO A 284 20.76 12.50 -4.64
CA PRO A 284 19.54 12.78 -5.42
C PRO A 284 19.69 13.96 -6.40
N ASP A 285 20.63 14.86 -6.13
CA ASP A 285 21.10 15.94 -7.01
C ASP A 285 22.48 16.44 -6.52
N ILE A 286 23.11 17.35 -7.25
CA ILE A 286 24.43 17.92 -6.89
C ILE A 286 24.43 18.82 -5.64
N SER A 287 23.26 19.27 -5.18
CA SER A 287 23.09 20.16 -4.02
C SER A 287 22.88 19.39 -2.71
N ALA A 288 22.69 18.07 -2.79
CA ALA A 288 22.44 17.22 -1.64
C ALA A 288 23.68 17.06 -0.73
N PRO A 289 23.48 16.81 0.58
CA PRO A 289 24.57 16.47 1.50
C PRO A 289 25.18 15.11 1.13
N ARG A 290 26.49 15.11 0.83
CA ARG A 290 27.24 13.94 0.30
C ARG A 290 26.56 13.30 -0.93
N PRO A 291 26.53 14.01 -2.07
CA PRO A 291 25.92 13.49 -3.28
C PRO A 291 26.85 12.44 -3.89
N LEU A 292 26.30 11.28 -4.25
CA LEU A 292 27.04 10.14 -4.80
C LEU A 292 26.43 9.69 -6.12
N PRO A 293 27.20 9.01 -6.99
CA PRO A 293 26.64 8.45 -8.21
C PRO A 293 25.57 7.41 -7.90
N TRP A 294 24.59 7.28 -8.78
CA TRP A 294 23.56 6.25 -8.67
C TRP A 294 24.18 4.85 -8.57
N GLY A 295 23.66 4.04 -7.65
CA GLY A 295 24.12 2.69 -7.36
C GLY A 295 25.44 2.62 -6.58
N SER A 296 25.83 3.70 -5.89
CA SER A 296 27.01 3.68 -5.02
C SER A 296 26.87 2.63 -3.89
N PRO A 297 27.98 1.99 -3.45
CA PRO A 297 27.95 1.00 -2.37
C PRO A 297 27.33 1.55 -1.07
N GLU A 298 27.47 2.84 -0.81
CA GLU A 298 26.93 3.52 0.36
C GLU A 298 25.41 3.58 0.33
N PHE A 299 24.79 3.95 -0.79
CA PHE A 299 23.32 3.94 -0.92
C PHE A 299 22.75 2.53 -0.81
N ILE A 300 23.40 1.57 -1.48
CA ILE A 300 23.02 0.15 -1.38
C ILE A 300 23.14 -0.32 0.08
N GLY A 301 24.23 0.03 0.76
CA GLY A 301 24.49 -0.30 2.15
C GLY A 301 23.45 0.28 3.13
N LEU A 302 23.03 1.53 2.94
CA LEU A 302 22.00 2.16 3.77
C LEU A 302 20.63 1.48 3.63
N GLY A 303 20.20 1.19 2.39
CA GLY A 303 18.95 0.47 2.18
C GLY A 303 19.02 -1.00 2.65
N PHE A 304 20.17 -1.67 2.47
CA PHE A 304 20.40 -3.01 2.98
C PHE A 304 20.34 -3.06 4.51
N LEU A 305 20.95 -2.07 5.18
CA LEU A 305 20.90 -1.94 6.64
C LEU A 305 19.46 -1.75 7.13
N SER A 306 18.67 -0.93 6.44
CA SER A 306 17.24 -0.75 6.76
C SER A 306 16.48 -2.07 6.61
N PHE A 307 16.72 -2.81 5.53
CA PHE A 307 16.09 -4.11 5.25
C PHE A 307 16.48 -5.19 6.28
N VAL A 308 17.77 -5.31 6.60
CA VAL A 308 18.26 -6.23 7.64
C VAL A 308 17.65 -5.88 8.98
N THR A 309 17.51 -4.59 9.30
CA THR A 309 16.85 -4.16 10.54
C THR A 309 15.38 -4.59 10.58
N ILE A 310 14.64 -4.53 9.46
CA ILE A 310 13.27 -5.07 9.38
C ILE A 310 13.28 -6.57 9.72
N ILE A 311 14.16 -7.35 9.09
CA ILE A 311 14.28 -8.80 9.33
C ILE A 311 14.61 -9.09 10.80
N LEU A 312 15.58 -8.37 11.37
CA LEU A 312 15.96 -8.54 12.78
C LEU A 312 14.81 -8.17 13.73
N THR A 313 14.05 -7.13 13.40
CA THR A 313 12.88 -6.71 14.17
C THR A 313 11.77 -7.75 14.07
N GLU A 314 11.57 -8.37 12.91
CA GLU A 314 10.59 -9.45 12.74
C GLU A 314 11.01 -10.73 13.49
N LEU A 315 12.32 -11.01 13.50
CA LEU A 315 12.91 -12.19 14.14
C LEU A 315 12.94 -12.10 15.67
N PHE A 316 13.32 -10.95 16.23
CA PHE A 316 13.55 -10.76 17.66
C PHE A 316 12.53 -9.84 18.35
N GLY A 317 11.74 -9.08 17.59
CA GLY A 317 10.84 -8.07 18.11
C GLY A 317 9.77 -8.63 19.04
N SER A 318 9.27 -7.77 19.91
CA SER A 318 8.03 -8.00 20.65
C SER A 318 6.82 -7.93 19.70
N PRO A 319 5.63 -8.42 20.09
CA PRO A 319 4.42 -8.25 19.29
C PRO A 319 4.14 -6.80 18.89
N PHE A 320 4.50 -5.85 19.75
CA PHE A 320 4.44 -4.43 19.43
C PHE A 320 5.36 -4.05 18.28
N LEU A 321 6.65 -4.40 18.40
CA LEU A 321 7.70 -4.06 17.44
C LEU A 321 7.50 -4.75 16.08
N LYS A 322 6.98 -5.98 16.04
CA LYS A 322 6.71 -6.69 14.78
C LYS A 322 5.71 -5.95 13.90
N ASN A 323 4.63 -5.43 14.49
CA ASN A 323 3.65 -4.65 13.73
C ASN A 323 4.18 -3.30 13.23
N ILE A 324 5.29 -2.81 13.78
CA ILE A 324 5.97 -1.57 13.36
C ILE A 324 7.38 -1.84 12.82
N SER A 325 7.69 -3.09 12.42
CA SER A 325 9.05 -3.50 12.05
C SER A 325 9.61 -2.70 10.87
N VAL A 326 8.71 -2.37 9.96
CA VAL A 326 8.91 -1.52 8.79
C VAL A 326 9.41 -0.11 9.17
N ILE A 327 8.72 0.60 10.08
CA ILE A 327 9.13 1.95 10.48
C ILE A 327 10.39 1.92 11.38
N VAL A 328 10.57 0.86 12.17
CA VAL A 328 11.80 0.65 12.94
C VAL A 328 13.00 0.51 12.00
N GLY A 329 12.87 -0.28 10.93
CA GLY A 329 13.90 -0.41 9.90
C GLY A 329 14.26 0.91 9.25
N LEU A 330 13.26 1.71 8.87
CA LEU A 330 13.47 3.06 8.32
C LEU A 330 14.17 3.98 9.32
N ALA A 331 13.73 3.99 10.58
CA ALA A 331 14.29 4.85 11.62
C ALA A 331 15.78 4.56 11.86
N VAL A 332 16.15 3.28 11.94
CA VAL A 332 17.56 2.87 12.10
C VAL A 332 18.38 3.27 10.87
N GLY A 333 17.84 3.08 9.67
CA GLY A 333 18.46 3.57 8.43
C GLY A 333 18.72 5.07 8.44
N CYS A 334 17.72 5.87 8.82
CA CYS A 334 17.84 7.33 8.94
C CYS A 334 18.84 7.75 10.02
N ILE A 335 18.92 7.06 11.15
CA ILE A 335 19.90 7.36 12.21
C ILE A 335 21.33 7.17 11.68
N VAL A 336 21.59 6.07 10.97
CA VAL A 336 22.91 5.79 10.39
C VAL A 336 23.24 6.76 9.25
N ALA A 337 22.25 7.08 8.40
CA ALA A 337 22.40 8.07 7.33
C ALA A 337 22.73 9.48 7.91
N GLY A 338 22.08 9.87 9.00
CA GLY A 338 22.39 11.11 9.72
C GLY A 338 23.78 11.10 10.33
N ALA A 339 24.20 10.01 10.96
CA ALA A 339 25.54 9.87 11.54
C ALA A 339 26.66 9.90 10.49
N THR A 340 26.38 9.44 9.27
CA THR A 340 27.32 9.43 8.14
C THR A 340 27.28 10.70 7.28
N GLY A 341 26.36 11.63 7.57
CA GLY A 341 26.29 12.95 6.94
C GLY A 341 25.46 13.02 5.66
N TYR A 342 24.54 12.08 5.43
CA TYR A 342 23.58 12.11 4.29
C TYR A 342 22.30 12.90 4.58
N ILE A 343 22.13 13.43 5.80
CA ILE A 343 20.98 14.24 6.19
C ILE A 343 21.49 15.60 6.65
N ASP A 344 20.98 16.66 6.02
CA ASP A 344 21.21 18.02 6.47
C ASP A 344 20.09 18.47 7.43
N GLY A 345 20.45 19.16 8.51
CA GLY A 345 19.52 19.70 9.49
C GLY A 345 18.88 21.02 9.08
N SER A 346 19.29 21.61 7.94
CA SER A 346 18.74 22.89 7.44
C SER A 346 17.22 22.84 7.28
N SER A 347 16.68 21.82 6.59
CA SER A 347 15.24 21.65 6.38
C SER A 347 14.46 21.49 7.70
N ILE A 348 15.08 20.90 8.73
CA ILE A 348 14.45 20.74 10.06
C ILE A 348 14.38 22.09 10.78
N LYS A 349 15.42 22.93 10.65
CA LYS A 349 15.48 24.24 11.31
C LYS A 349 14.57 25.28 10.64
N THR A 350 14.36 25.18 9.33
CA THR A 350 13.49 26.10 8.58
C THR A 350 12.03 25.66 8.56
N ALA A 351 11.72 24.41 8.92
CA ALA A 351 10.36 23.90 8.89
C ALA A 351 9.46 24.57 9.95
N PRO A 352 8.21 24.94 9.59
CA PRO A 352 7.25 25.46 10.55
C PRO A 352 6.82 24.37 11.54
N ALA A 353 6.73 24.72 12.83
CA ALA A 353 6.34 23.78 13.89
C ALA A 353 4.89 23.29 13.79
N ILE A 354 4.01 24.11 13.18
CA ILE A 354 2.60 23.79 12.96
C ILE A 354 2.27 24.07 11.51
N THR A 355 1.59 23.12 10.87
CA THR A 355 1.09 23.24 9.50
C THR A 355 -0.40 22.94 9.47
N PHE A 356 -1.11 23.63 8.59
CA PHE A 356 -2.55 23.49 8.40
C PHE A 356 -2.84 22.98 7.00
N LEU A 357 -4.02 22.39 6.81
CA LEU A 357 -4.51 22.14 5.46
C LEU A 357 -4.64 23.48 4.73
N TRP A 358 -4.30 23.50 3.44
CA TRP A 358 -4.31 24.68 2.56
C TRP A 358 -3.23 25.74 2.82
N VAL A 359 -2.13 25.43 3.52
CA VAL A 359 -0.95 26.33 3.59
C VAL A 359 -0.33 26.51 2.20
N HIS A 360 -0.05 25.41 1.49
CA HIS A 360 0.22 25.46 0.05
C HIS A 360 -1.00 25.00 -0.73
N THR A 361 -1.27 25.69 -1.84
CA THR A 361 -2.39 25.37 -2.73
C THR A 361 -1.85 25.06 -4.13
N PHE A 362 -2.49 24.09 -4.77
CA PHE A 362 -2.20 23.71 -6.14
C PHE A 362 -3.34 24.16 -7.05
N LYS A 363 -3.02 24.55 -8.29
CA LYS A 363 -4.04 24.98 -9.25
C LYS A 363 -4.85 23.77 -9.70
N ILE A 364 -6.08 23.66 -9.21
CA ILE A 364 -7.00 22.60 -9.60
C ILE A 364 -7.38 22.78 -11.06
N ARG A 365 -6.97 21.84 -11.90
CA ARG A 365 -7.29 21.78 -13.33
C ARG A 365 -7.60 20.33 -13.71
N VAL A 366 -8.16 20.11 -14.89
CA VAL A 366 -8.46 18.77 -15.39
C VAL A 366 -7.55 18.52 -16.58
N TYR A 367 -6.80 17.41 -16.54
CA TYR A 367 -6.05 16.92 -17.67
C TYR A 367 -6.88 15.83 -18.35
N ALA A 368 -7.45 16.15 -19.51
CA ALA A 368 -8.39 15.27 -20.20
C ALA A 368 -7.82 13.85 -20.46
N PRO A 369 -6.55 13.69 -20.85
CA PRO A 369 -5.97 12.35 -21.05
C PRO A 369 -5.87 11.50 -19.78
N ALA A 370 -5.89 12.11 -18.59
CA ALA A 370 -5.86 11.36 -17.33
C ALA A 370 -7.22 10.80 -16.90
N ILE A 371 -8.34 11.18 -17.55
CA ILE A 371 -9.67 10.78 -17.11
C ILE A 371 -9.86 9.27 -17.22
N LEU A 372 -9.65 8.66 -18.40
CA LEU A 372 -9.83 7.20 -18.56
C LEU A 372 -8.87 6.39 -17.67
N PRO A 373 -7.55 6.71 -17.60
CA PRO A 373 -6.65 6.07 -16.66
C PRO A 373 -7.12 6.18 -15.20
N MET A 374 -7.52 7.35 -14.73
CA MET A 374 -7.96 7.54 -13.34
C MET A 374 -9.25 6.79 -13.02
N LEU A 375 -10.22 6.77 -13.95
CA LEU A 375 -11.41 5.94 -13.79
C LEU A 375 -11.06 4.46 -13.70
N ALA A 376 -10.15 3.98 -14.56
CA ALA A 376 -9.71 2.58 -14.55
C ALA A 376 -8.99 2.19 -13.25
N VAL A 377 -8.23 3.10 -12.65
CA VAL A 377 -7.54 2.89 -11.35
C VAL A 377 -8.49 2.81 -10.17
N TYR A 378 -9.62 3.51 -10.23
CA TYR A 378 -10.58 3.54 -9.12
C TYR A 378 -11.45 2.30 -9.08
N VAL A 379 -11.54 1.53 -10.18
CA VAL A 379 -12.33 0.30 -10.23
C VAL A 379 -11.78 -0.82 -9.32
N PRO A 380 -10.46 -1.11 -9.27
CA PRO A 380 -9.90 -2.05 -8.30
C PRO A 380 -9.89 -1.52 -6.87
N ASN A 381 -10.22 -2.39 -5.90
CA ASN A 381 -10.16 -2.04 -4.48
C ASN A 381 -8.72 -1.65 -4.05
N PRO A 382 -8.53 -0.51 -3.35
CA PRO A 382 -7.21 -0.04 -2.95
C PRO A 382 -6.59 -0.92 -1.85
N VAL A 383 -5.27 -1.12 -1.93
CA VAL A 383 -4.46 -1.92 -0.98
C VAL A 383 -3.49 -1.01 -0.20
N LEU A 384 -3.31 -1.30 1.09
CA LEU A 384 -2.49 -0.54 2.06
C LEU A 384 -1.04 -1.06 2.14
N GLY A 385 -0.06 -0.19 2.48
CA GLY A 385 1.29 -0.61 2.95
C GLY A 385 2.27 0.56 3.27
N GLY A 386 3.33 0.33 4.10
CA GLY A 386 4.51 1.12 4.68
C GLY A 386 5.90 1.47 3.94
N VAL A 387 7.11 0.88 4.18
CA VAL A 387 8.43 1.26 3.52
C VAL A 387 8.71 0.76 2.08
N THR A 388 8.93 1.68 1.14
CA THR A 388 8.93 1.53 -0.34
C THR A 388 9.23 0.13 -0.91
N THR A 389 10.47 -0.36 -0.97
CA THR A 389 10.77 -1.64 -1.66
C THR A 389 10.15 -2.85 -0.96
N PHE A 390 10.36 -2.97 0.35
CA PHE A 390 9.78 -4.07 1.14
C PHE A 390 8.25 -4.03 1.10
N LEU A 391 7.65 -2.85 1.03
CA LEU A 391 6.22 -2.77 0.82
C LEU A 391 5.77 -3.23 -0.51
N PHE A 392 6.37 -2.73 -1.58
CA PHE A 392 5.83 -3.01 -2.89
C PHE A 392 5.93 -4.52 -3.12
N ALA A 393 6.96 -5.17 -2.55
CA ALA A 393 7.04 -6.63 -2.39
C ALA A 393 5.94 -7.23 -1.49
N SER A 394 5.64 -6.63 -0.33
CA SER A 394 4.54 -7.06 0.54
C SER A 394 3.15 -6.91 -0.11
N VAL A 395 2.94 -5.88 -0.93
CA VAL A 395 1.73 -5.63 -1.71
C VAL A 395 1.62 -6.71 -2.79
N ALA A 396 2.70 -6.98 -3.54
CA ALA A 396 2.75 -8.06 -4.50
C ALA A 396 2.42 -9.41 -3.84
N THR A 397 3.05 -9.70 -2.69
CA THR A 397 2.81 -10.92 -1.89
C THR A 397 1.34 -11.01 -1.42
N SER A 398 0.74 -9.89 -1.04
CA SER A 398 -0.68 -9.83 -0.69
C SER A 398 -1.57 -10.14 -1.89
N GLY A 399 -1.20 -9.70 -3.10
CA GLY A 399 -1.85 -10.08 -4.34
C GLY A 399 -1.78 -11.58 -4.63
N VAL A 400 -0.61 -12.19 -4.41
CA VAL A 400 -0.43 -13.66 -4.52
C VAL A 400 -1.35 -14.39 -3.54
N ARG A 401 -1.47 -13.90 -2.30
CA ARG A 401 -2.45 -14.44 -1.34
C ARG A 401 -3.89 -14.33 -1.84
N VAL A 402 -4.26 -13.22 -2.47
CA VAL A 402 -5.61 -13.07 -3.06
C VAL A 402 -5.84 -14.09 -4.18
N LEU A 403 -4.84 -14.31 -5.04
CA LEU A 403 -4.91 -15.35 -6.07
C LEU A 403 -5.08 -16.76 -5.47
N SER A 404 -4.47 -17.03 -4.32
CA SER A 404 -4.58 -18.33 -3.64
C SER A 404 -5.98 -18.66 -3.11
N TYR A 405 -6.91 -17.69 -3.05
CA TYR A 405 -8.30 -17.98 -2.72
C TYR A 405 -9.06 -18.70 -3.83
N ASN A 406 -8.56 -18.64 -5.08
CA ASN A 406 -9.20 -19.33 -6.18
C ASN A 406 -8.55 -20.71 -6.42
N ARG A 407 -9.32 -21.64 -6.99
CA ARG A 407 -8.76 -22.88 -7.51
C ARG A 407 -8.05 -22.57 -8.84
N PHE A 408 -6.84 -23.12 -9.04
CA PHE A 408 -6.09 -22.91 -10.28
C PHE A 408 -6.49 -23.94 -11.34
N THR A 409 -7.70 -23.80 -11.89
CA THR A 409 -8.15 -24.64 -13.02
C THR A 409 -7.33 -24.34 -14.28
N ARG A 410 -7.49 -25.16 -15.33
CA ARG A 410 -6.83 -24.90 -16.63
C ARG A 410 -7.23 -23.53 -17.18
N ARG A 411 -8.52 -23.20 -17.14
CA ARG A 411 -9.04 -21.87 -17.52
C ARG A 411 -8.38 -20.75 -16.71
N ASP A 412 -8.34 -20.88 -15.39
CA ASP A 412 -7.85 -19.79 -14.54
C ASP A 412 -6.34 -19.55 -14.70
N ARG A 413 -5.56 -20.62 -14.88
CA ARG A 413 -4.13 -20.50 -15.25
C ARG A 413 -3.95 -19.82 -16.60
N PHE A 414 -4.80 -20.12 -17.59
CA PHE A 414 -4.74 -19.46 -18.90
C PHE A 414 -5.05 -17.97 -18.82
N VAL A 415 -6.14 -17.59 -18.13
CA VAL A 415 -6.50 -16.17 -17.90
C VAL A 415 -5.35 -15.44 -17.22
N LEU A 416 -4.78 -16.04 -16.18
CA LEU A 416 -3.67 -15.45 -15.42
C LEU A 416 -2.41 -15.29 -16.27
N ALA A 417 -2.03 -16.32 -17.03
CA ALA A 417 -0.87 -16.28 -17.90
C ALA A 417 -0.99 -15.19 -18.97
N ALA A 418 -2.16 -15.07 -19.60
CA ALA A 418 -2.42 -14.02 -20.58
C ALA A 418 -2.46 -12.62 -19.93
N ALA A 419 -3.08 -12.48 -18.76
CA ALA A 419 -3.09 -11.19 -18.07
C ALA A 419 -1.68 -10.74 -17.64
N PHE A 420 -0.86 -11.66 -17.12
CA PHE A 420 0.52 -11.37 -16.76
C PHE A 420 1.42 -11.15 -17.97
N SER A 421 1.18 -11.79 -19.12
CA SER A 421 2.02 -11.56 -20.30
C SER A 421 1.97 -10.10 -20.77
N PHE A 422 0.79 -9.47 -20.74
CA PHE A 422 0.67 -8.04 -21.07
C PHE A 422 1.22 -7.16 -19.94
N GLY A 423 0.89 -7.43 -18.68
CA GLY A 423 1.37 -6.62 -17.55
C GLY A 423 2.89 -6.67 -17.37
N ILE A 424 3.48 -7.86 -17.36
CA ILE A 424 4.94 -8.04 -17.27
C ILE A 424 5.62 -7.56 -18.56
N GLY A 425 5.00 -7.76 -19.73
CA GLY A 425 5.51 -7.24 -20.99
C GLY A 425 5.70 -5.73 -20.96
N ASP A 426 4.68 -4.99 -20.49
CA ASP A 426 4.76 -3.53 -20.31
C ASP A 426 5.79 -3.13 -19.25
N LEU A 427 5.90 -3.88 -18.14
CA LEU A 427 6.94 -3.65 -17.12
C LEU A 427 8.36 -3.76 -17.67
N LEU A 428 8.59 -4.72 -18.58
CA LEU A 428 9.91 -4.99 -19.16
C LEU A 428 10.21 -4.08 -20.35
N VAL A 429 9.18 -3.62 -21.07
CA VAL A 429 9.31 -2.74 -22.24
C VAL A 429 8.31 -1.57 -22.12
N PRO A 430 8.60 -0.55 -21.28
CA PRO A 430 7.65 0.53 -21.00
C PRO A 430 7.31 1.43 -22.20
N THR A 431 8.08 1.34 -23.29
CA THR A 431 7.89 2.13 -24.52
C THR A 431 7.14 1.36 -25.60
N ILE A 432 6.60 0.18 -25.31
CA ILE A 432 5.98 -0.68 -26.34
C ILE A 432 4.75 -0.02 -26.99
N PHE A 433 4.00 0.79 -26.25
CA PHE A 433 2.77 1.43 -26.74
C PHE A 433 2.95 2.92 -27.12
N THR A 434 4.14 3.49 -27.02
CA THR A 434 4.34 4.94 -27.25
C THR A 434 4.09 5.34 -28.70
N HIS A 435 4.38 4.45 -29.65
CA HIS A 435 4.25 4.70 -31.09
C HIS A 435 2.97 4.11 -31.70
N LEU A 436 2.01 3.71 -30.86
CA LEU A 436 0.80 3.00 -31.30
C LEU A 436 -0.05 3.81 -32.29
N PHE A 437 -0.04 5.15 -32.18
CA PHE A 437 -0.88 6.05 -32.97
C PHE A 437 -0.10 7.01 -33.89
N ASP A 438 1.22 6.81 -34.08
CA ASP A 438 2.07 7.67 -34.91
C ASP A 438 1.60 7.77 -36.38
N GLY A 439 0.89 6.75 -36.86
CA GLY A 439 0.33 6.72 -38.21
C GLY A 439 -0.86 7.66 -38.44
N VAL A 440 -1.41 8.31 -37.39
CA VAL A 440 -2.56 9.22 -37.52
C VAL A 440 -2.07 10.66 -37.69
N SER A 441 -2.04 11.14 -38.93
CA SER A 441 -1.69 12.53 -39.24
C SER A 441 -2.82 13.51 -38.89
N HIS A 442 -2.53 14.55 -38.11
CA HIS A 442 -3.43 15.65 -37.72
C HIS A 442 -4.69 15.28 -36.90
N PRO A 443 -4.54 14.62 -35.73
CA PRO A 443 -5.68 14.42 -34.83
C PRO A 443 -6.18 15.76 -34.28
N ASN A 444 -7.50 15.91 -34.13
CA ASN A 444 -8.09 17.02 -33.40
C ASN A 444 -7.73 16.90 -31.90
N LYS A 445 -7.69 18.01 -31.15
CA LYS A 445 -7.28 18.03 -29.73
C LYS A 445 -8.00 16.99 -28.86
N GLY A 446 -9.31 16.79 -29.09
CA GLY A 446 -10.10 15.79 -28.37
C GLY A 446 -9.75 14.34 -28.74
N LEU A 447 -9.40 14.10 -30.00
CA LEU A 447 -8.98 12.77 -30.47
C LEU A 447 -7.57 12.44 -29.99
N GLN A 448 -6.67 13.42 -30.03
CA GLN A 448 -5.33 13.29 -29.47
C GLN A 448 -5.40 12.93 -27.99
N GLY A 449 -6.19 13.66 -27.20
CA GLY A 449 -6.36 13.32 -25.78
C GLY A 449 -6.99 11.94 -25.52
N LEU A 450 -7.80 11.42 -26.44
CA LEU A 450 -8.29 10.03 -26.37
C LEU A 450 -7.17 9.03 -26.65
N PHE A 451 -6.33 9.27 -27.66
CA PHE A 451 -5.17 8.43 -27.95
C PHE A 451 -4.19 8.42 -26.78
N ASP A 452 -3.87 9.59 -26.22
CA ASP A 452 -3.01 9.71 -25.05
C ASP A 452 -3.60 8.96 -23.85
N SER A 453 -4.93 9.05 -23.64
CA SER A 453 -5.61 8.27 -22.60
C SER A 453 -5.43 6.76 -22.78
N ILE A 454 -5.62 6.27 -24.01
CA ILE A 454 -5.47 4.84 -24.34
C ILE A 454 -4.02 4.41 -24.13
N THR A 455 -3.07 5.21 -24.61
CA THR A 455 -1.64 4.96 -24.43
C THR A 455 -1.27 4.92 -22.94
N ILE A 456 -1.79 5.83 -22.11
CA ILE A 456 -1.54 5.80 -20.65
C ILE A 456 -2.14 4.52 -20.02
N VAL A 457 -3.35 4.12 -20.39
CA VAL A 457 -3.97 2.87 -19.88
C VAL A 457 -3.14 1.64 -20.26
N LEU A 458 -2.67 1.57 -21.51
CA LEU A 458 -1.88 0.44 -22.02
C LEU A 458 -0.46 0.42 -21.45
N SER A 459 0.14 1.59 -21.26
CA SER A 459 1.48 1.77 -20.66
C SER A 459 1.46 1.73 -19.12
N THR A 460 0.33 1.31 -18.54
CA THR A 460 0.19 1.09 -17.10
C THR A 460 0.02 -0.41 -16.86
N PRO A 461 1.02 -1.10 -16.29
CA PRO A 461 1.09 -2.56 -16.27
C PRO A 461 -0.12 -3.26 -15.66
N PHE A 462 -0.60 -2.76 -14.54
CA PHE A 462 -1.73 -3.37 -13.83
C PHE A 462 -3.07 -3.05 -14.49
N LEU A 463 -3.20 -1.94 -15.23
CA LEU A 463 -4.42 -1.59 -15.95
C LEU A 463 -4.58 -2.49 -17.18
N VAL A 464 -3.52 -2.65 -17.99
CA VAL A 464 -3.56 -3.55 -19.15
C VAL A 464 -3.75 -5.01 -18.70
N SER A 465 -3.06 -5.43 -17.63
CA SER A 465 -3.22 -6.76 -17.06
C SER A 465 -4.64 -7.00 -16.52
N GLY A 466 -5.20 -6.03 -15.78
CA GLY A 466 -6.56 -6.08 -15.27
C GLY A 466 -7.61 -6.11 -16.38
N LEU A 467 -7.43 -5.31 -17.43
CA LEU A 467 -8.32 -5.29 -18.60
C LEU A 467 -8.35 -6.65 -19.29
N VAL A 468 -7.18 -7.24 -19.56
CA VAL A 468 -7.07 -8.57 -20.17
C VAL A 468 -7.71 -9.64 -19.27
N ALA A 469 -7.45 -9.58 -17.96
CA ALA A 469 -8.03 -10.52 -17.01
C ALA A 469 -9.57 -10.44 -16.97
N VAL A 470 -10.14 -9.24 -16.96
CA VAL A 470 -11.60 -9.03 -16.99
C VAL A 470 -12.18 -9.54 -18.30
N VAL A 471 -11.60 -9.16 -19.45
CA VAL A 471 -12.09 -9.53 -20.77
C VAL A 471 -12.05 -11.05 -20.96
N LEU A 472 -10.94 -11.71 -20.63
CA LEU A 472 -10.83 -13.16 -20.76
C LEU A 472 -11.73 -13.90 -19.77
N ASN A 473 -11.88 -13.38 -18.55
CA ASN A 473 -12.79 -13.98 -17.58
C ASN A 473 -14.26 -13.89 -18.02
N LEU A 474 -14.64 -12.86 -18.80
CA LEU A 474 -15.99 -12.71 -19.35
C LEU A 474 -16.22 -13.55 -20.62
N ILE A 475 -15.19 -13.72 -21.46
CA ILE A 475 -15.28 -14.45 -22.73
C ILE A 475 -15.18 -15.96 -22.53
N LEU A 476 -14.29 -16.42 -21.64
CA LEU A 476 -14.04 -17.85 -21.48
C LEU A 476 -15.16 -18.50 -20.66
N PRO A 477 -15.76 -19.59 -21.17
CA PRO A 477 -16.81 -20.32 -20.47
C PRO A 477 -16.30 -20.79 -19.11
N GLN A 478 -17.19 -20.79 -18.11
CA GLN A 478 -16.83 -21.28 -16.78
C GLN A 478 -16.69 -22.81 -16.85
N GLU A 479 -15.56 -23.34 -16.39
CA GLU A 479 -15.41 -24.77 -16.13
C GLU A 479 -16.23 -25.07 -14.87
N ASP A 480 -17.20 -26.00 -14.96
CA ASP A 480 -17.98 -26.42 -13.80
C ASP A 480 -17.06 -27.17 -12.83
N ALA A 481 -17.14 -26.82 -11.54
CA ALA A 481 -16.20 -27.26 -10.51
C ALA A 481 -16.26 -28.75 -10.15
N ASP A 482 -17.05 -29.54 -10.88
CA ASP A 482 -17.33 -30.96 -10.64
C ASP A 482 -16.48 -31.91 -11.53
N ASP A 483 -15.73 -31.38 -12.51
CA ASP A 483 -14.93 -32.21 -13.45
C ASP A 483 -13.45 -32.42 -13.04
N ASP A 484 -12.99 -31.81 -11.94
CA ASP A 484 -11.57 -31.82 -11.50
C ASP A 484 -11.27 -32.77 -10.31
N ASP A 485 -12.16 -33.72 -9.99
CA ASP A 485 -11.83 -34.80 -9.03
C ASP A 485 -10.88 -35.86 -9.63
N ASP A 486 -10.62 -35.81 -10.93
CA ASP A 486 -9.69 -36.70 -11.61
C ASP A 486 -8.48 -35.93 -12.20
N VAL A 487 -7.30 -36.26 -11.67
CA VAL A 487 -5.95 -35.98 -12.19
C VAL A 487 -5.33 -34.61 -11.83
N VAL A 488 -4.86 -34.49 -10.58
CA VAL A 488 -3.59 -33.80 -10.29
C VAL A 488 -2.50 -34.86 -10.18
N GLU A 489 -2.03 -35.36 -11.33
CA GLU A 489 -0.71 -35.97 -11.39
C GLU A 489 0.29 -34.81 -11.36
N VAL A 490 0.97 -34.66 -10.22
CA VAL A 490 2.08 -33.74 -10.06
C VAL A 490 3.20 -34.23 -10.97
N ILE A 491 3.31 -33.67 -12.18
CA ILE A 491 4.49 -33.85 -13.00
C ILE A 491 5.59 -32.98 -12.37
N ASP A 492 6.39 -33.58 -11.50
CA ASP A 492 7.66 -33.04 -11.03
C ASP A 492 8.60 -32.88 -12.23
N VAL A 493 8.65 -31.66 -12.77
CA VAL A 493 9.69 -31.24 -13.71
C VAL A 493 10.92 -30.90 -12.89
N GLU A 494 11.66 -31.91 -12.42
CA GLU A 494 13.10 -31.87 -12.06
C GLU A 494 13.50 -33.11 -11.24
N ALA A 495 13.66 -34.25 -11.92
CA ALA A 495 14.58 -35.29 -11.48
C ALA A 495 14.87 -36.23 -12.65
N GLN A 496 15.93 -35.96 -13.42
CA GLN A 496 16.68 -37.07 -14.01
C GLN A 496 17.58 -37.66 -12.92
N PRO A 497 17.51 -38.97 -12.69
CA PRO A 497 18.69 -39.70 -12.27
C PRO A 497 19.05 -40.80 -13.27
N ASN A 498 20.31 -40.75 -13.66
CA ASN A 498 21.17 -41.77 -14.22
C ASN A 498 20.64 -43.20 -14.36
N SER A 499 20.83 -43.68 -15.58
CA SER A 499 21.04 -45.07 -16.01
C SER A 499 21.44 -46.09 -14.92
N LYS A 500 20.58 -47.09 -14.79
CA LYS A 500 20.86 -48.55 -14.81
C LYS A 500 22.13 -49.02 -14.09
N GLU A 501 21.95 -49.54 -12.88
CA GLU A 501 22.67 -50.72 -12.40
C GLU A 501 21.91 -51.37 -11.23
N LYS A 502 21.26 -52.51 -11.50
CA LYS A 502 21.22 -53.73 -10.67
C LYS A 502 20.17 -54.73 -11.16
N GLU A 503 20.68 -55.92 -11.46
CA GLU A 503 20.08 -57.27 -11.45
C GLU A 503 19.01 -57.43 -10.34
N LEU A 504 17.96 -58.26 -10.43
CA LEU A 504 17.91 -59.70 -10.76
C LEU A 504 16.42 -60.18 -10.78
N HIS A 505 16.16 -61.34 -11.40
CA HIS A 505 14.92 -62.14 -11.52
C HIS A 505 14.07 -61.76 -12.74
N VAL A 506 14.00 -62.54 -13.83
CA VAL A 506 13.95 -64.01 -14.05
C VAL A 506 14.60 -64.37 -15.38
#